data_AF-A0A2D9IKI2-F1
#
_entry.id   AF-A0A2D9IKI2-F1
#
_cell.length_a   1.000
_cell.length_b   1.000
_cell.length_c   1.000
_cell.angle_alpha   90.00
_cell.angle_beta   90.00
_cell.angle_gamma   90.00
#
_symmetry.space_group_name_H-M   'P 1'
#
loop_
_entity.id
_entity.type
_entity.pdbx_description
1 polymer ?
#
loop_
_entity_poly.entity_id
_entity_poly.type
_entity_poly.pdbx_seq_one_letter_code
_entity_poly.pdbx_strand_id
1 'polypeptide(L)'
;MEQQLTQENNKSTEASSNVALTPGKMRVIKRNGKVVSFEEEKIKVAIMKAFLAVEGGTAAGSSRIHENVDVLTKAVVDVFERRMPSGGTLHIEEIQDQVELQLMRSEHHKVARSYVLYREARKKERSEEDGQVVAQDGENDEISSIVKRACEGLEDVGSQQLIEEIRNASYDGMSEKDLADCMVISARTMVEKEPNYSYVTARILLNNIENEVLDFLEIDRKLKSDRTKMYSEALTKTFNKGIELGFLNKELKEFDLGKISNSIDESRDFNFTYLGLQTLYDRYFITSDDTRYELPQVFLMRVAMGLAINEKDRDARAVEFYNLLSSFDYMSSTPTLFNSGTHRPQLSSCYLTTVPDDLSGIYGAIRDNALLSKWAGGLGNDWTNVRALGSRIKGTNGKSQGIVPFLKVSNDTAVAVNQGGKRKGAFCAYLECWHLDVEEFLDLRKNTGDDRRRTHDMNTANWIPDL
;
A
#
# COMPACT_ATOMS: atom_id res chain seq x y z
N MET A 1 -84.23 3.22 -38.57
CA MET A 1 -83.68 3.93 -39.73
C MET A 1 -82.85 5.06 -39.15
N GLU A 2 -81.52 4.86 -39.18
CA GLU A 2 -80.40 5.84 -39.06
C GLU A 2 -80.32 6.79 -37.84
N GLN A 3 -79.17 7.25 -37.33
CA GLN A 3 -77.80 6.77 -37.15
C GLN A 3 -77.06 7.88 -36.35
N GLN A 4 -76.28 7.49 -35.32
CA GLN A 4 -75.00 8.07 -34.82
C GLN A 4 -74.84 9.48 -34.19
N LEU A 5 -73.84 9.51 -33.27
CA LEU A 5 -73.10 10.61 -32.56
C LEU A 5 -73.69 11.02 -31.19
N THR A 6 -73.01 11.02 -30.03
CA THR A 6 -71.63 10.68 -29.60
C THR A 6 -71.60 10.55 -28.06
N GLN A 7 -70.77 9.67 -27.50
CA GLN A 7 -70.59 9.43 -26.04
C GLN A 7 -69.14 9.77 -25.60
N GLU A 8 -69.02 10.46 -24.45
CA GLU A 8 -67.96 10.44 -23.41
C GLU A 8 -66.46 10.36 -23.76
N ASN A 9 -65.63 11.27 -23.18
CA ASN A 9 -64.73 10.90 -22.08
C ASN A 9 -63.94 12.07 -21.43
N ASN A 10 -63.82 11.99 -20.11
CA ASN A 10 -62.87 12.68 -19.24
C ASN A 10 -61.44 12.14 -19.47
N LYS A 11 -60.45 13.00 -19.71
CA LYS A 11 -59.02 12.65 -19.55
C LYS A 11 -58.20 13.84 -19.03
N SER A 12 -57.71 13.64 -17.81
CA SER A 12 -56.54 14.28 -17.21
C SER A 12 -55.38 14.41 -18.20
N THR A 13 -54.89 15.62 -18.40
CA THR A 13 -53.70 15.88 -19.22
C THR A 13 -52.47 15.94 -18.31
N GLU A 14 -51.73 14.84 -18.27
CA GLU A 14 -50.32 14.82 -17.89
C GLU A 14 -49.55 15.79 -18.79
N ALA A 15 -48.93 16.82 -18.21
CA ALA A 15 -48.03 17.71 -18.94
C ALA A 15 -46.66 17.03 -19.09
N SER A 16 -46.31 16.78 -20.34
CA SER A 16 -45.17 16.01 -20.81
C SER A 16 -43.81 16.64 -20.51
N SER A 17 -42.83 15.75 -20.35
CA SER A 17 -41.42 15.93 -20.00
C SER A 17 -40.55 16.55 -21.10
N ASN A 18 -40.99 17.61 -21.80
CA ASN A 18 -40.22 18.22 -22.89
C ASN A 18 -40.16 19.77 -22.89
N VAL A 19 -40.14 20.40 -21.70
CA VAL A 19 -39.84 21.85 -21.53
C VAL A 19 -38.36 22.08 -21.12
N ALA A 20 -37.49 21.09 -21.34
CA ALA A 20 -36.15 21.04 -20.76
C ALA A 20 -35.14 22.08 -21.31
N LEU A 21 -35.39 22.73 -22.44
CA LEU A 21 -34.37 23.56 -23.13
C LEU A 21 -34.95 24.85 -23.74
N THR A 22 -35.41 25.78 -22.89
CA THR A 22 -35.68 27.17 -23.33
C THR A 22 -34.46 28.03 -22.97
N PRO A 23 -33.76 28.67 -23.95
CA PRO A 23 -32.57 29.49 -23.68
C PRO A 23 -32.90 30.71 -22.81
N GLY A 24 -32.04 31.03 -21.83
CA GLY A 24 -32.11 32.28 -21.06
C GLY A 24 -32.87 32.26 -19.72
N LYS A 25 -33.32 31.11 -19.19
CA LYS A 25 -33.98 31.04 -17.87
C LYS A 25 -33.22 30.16 -16.87
N MET A 26 -33.00 30.68 -15.65
CA MET A 26 -32.41 29.94 -14.53
C MET A 26 -33.39 28.95 -13.90
N ARG A 27 -32.90 27.76 -13.52
CA ARG A 27 -33.68 26.70 -12.89
C ARG A 27 -32.96 26.14 -11.67
N VAL A 28 -33.70 25.59 -10.71
CA VAL A 28 -33.18 25.05 -9.46
C VAL A 28 -33.49 23.56 -9.37
N ILE A 29 -32.47 22.76 -9.14
CA ILE A 29 -32.57 21.35 -8.82
C ILE A 29 -32.87 21.24 -7.32
N LYS A 30 -34.10 20.80 -6.99
CA LYS A 30 -34.49 20.51 -5.61
C LYS A 30 -33.79 19.24 -5.12
N ARG A 31 -33.71 19.08 -3.79
CA ARG A 31 -33.10 17.92 -3.12
C ARG A 31 -33.68 16.56 -3.53
N ASN A 32 -34.89 16.52 -4.09
CA ASN A 32 -35.55 15.32 -4.61
C ASN A 32 -35.36 15.11 -6.13
N GLY A 33 -34.38 15.79 -6.75
CA GLY A 33 -34.08 15.71 -8.18
C GLY A 33 -35.07 16.46 -9.09
N LYS A 34 -36.16 17.04 -8.57
CA LYS A 34 -37.11 17.81 -9.38
C LYS A 34 -36.55 19.18 -9.73
N VAL A 35 -36.58 19.52 -11.02
CA VAL A 35 -36.19 20.83 -11.53
C VAL A 35 -37.38 21.78 -11.47
N VAL A 36 -37.21 22.92 -10.81
CA VAL A 36 -38.19 24.01 -10.78
C VAL A 36 -37.61 25.31 -11.31
N SER A 37 -38.46 26.27 -11.66
CA SER A 37 -38.01 27.61 -12.03
C SER A 37 -37.33 28.31 -10.86
N PHE A 38 -36.30 29.11 -11.15
CA PHE A 38 -35.70 30.00 -10.16
C PHE A 38 -36.69 31.12 -9.82
N GLU A 39 -36.97 31.29 -8.52
CA GLU A 39 -37.91 32.29 -8.00
C GLU A 39 -37.20 33.10 -6.90
N GLU A 40 -36.99 34.39 -7.17
CA GLU A 40 -36.36 35.33 -6.24
C GLU A 40 -37.12 35.42 -4.90
N GLU A 41 -38.45 35.39 -4.96
CA GLU A 41 -39.33 35.44 -3.78
C GLU A 41 -39.03 34.34 -2.75
N LYS A 42 -38.56 33.16 -3.17
CA LYS A 42 -38.20 32.09 -2.24
C LYS A 42 -36.94 32.41 -1.44
N ILE A 43 -35.99 33.13 -2.04
CA ILE A 43 -34.77 33.61 -1.37
C ILE A 43 -35.14 34.72 -0.39
N LYS A 44 -35.96 35.68 -0.85
CA LYS A 44 -36.50 36.77 -0.03
C LYS A 44 -37.19 36.26 1.24
N VAL A 45 -38.08 35.28 1.09
CA VAL A 45 -38.79 34.65 2.23
C VAL A 45 -37.83 33.93 3.18
N ALA A 46 -36.79 33.25 2.65
CA ALA A 46 -35.82 32.54 3.49
C ALA A 46 -34.96 33.51 4.32
N ILE A 47 -34.48 34.60 3.71
CA ILE A 47 -33.71 35.64 4.41
C ILE A 47 -34.61 36.35 5.43
N MET A 48 -35.84 36.73 5.05
CA MET A 48 -36.81 37.37 5.95
C MET A 48 -37.11 36.52 7.19
N LYS A 49 -37.28 35.20 7.04
CA LYS A 49 -37.49 34.28 8.17
C LYS A 49 -36.30 34.27 9.14
N ALA A 50 -35.07 34.41 8.64
CA ALA A 50 -33.90 34.49 9.50
C ALA A 50 -33.79 35.82 10.23
N PHE A 51 -34.17 36.94 9.60
CA PHE A 51 -34.26 38.23 10.30
C PHE A 51 -35.33 38.20 11.41
N LEU A 52 -36.51 37.63 11.13
CA LEU A 52 -37.58 37.50 12.11
C LEU A 52 -37.22 36.58 13.29
N ALA A 53 -36.41 35.55 13.04
CA ALA A 53 -35.93 34.65 14.09
C ALA A 53 -35.02 35.35 15.11
N VAL A 54 -34.33 36.43 14.71
CA VAL A 54 -33.40 37.17 15.58
C VAL A 54 -34.02 38.44 16.17
N GLU A 55 -34.81 39.18 15.38
CA GLU A 55 -35.37 40.49 15.78
C GLU A 55 -36.81 40.43 16.34
N GLY A 56 -37.47 39.26 16.28
CA GLY A 56 -38.82 39.04 16.83
C GLY A 56 -39.98 39.51 15.93
N GLY A 57 -41.23 39.20 16.30
CA GLY A 57 -42.41 39.43 15.45
C GLY A 57 -42.75 40.90 15.16
N THR A 58 -42.29 41.84 16.00
CA THR A 58 -42.44 43.29 15.79
C THR A 58 -41.63 43.81 14.60
N ALA A 59 -40.66 43.02 14.12
CA ALA A 59 -39.82 43.36 12.97
C ALA A 59 -40.53 43.09 11.61
N ALA A 60 -41.67 42.40 11.59
CA ALA A 60 -42.37 42.05 10.34
C ALA A 60 -42.86 43.26 9.52
N GLY A 61 -43.11 44.40 10.17
CA GLY A 61 -43.50 45.66 9.54
C GLY A 61 -42.37 46.69 9.39
N SER A 62 -41.13 46.34 9.73
CA SER A 62 -40.00 47.28 9.70
C SER A 62 -39.50 47.52 8.27
N SER A 63 -39.60 48.76 7.79
CA SER A 63 -39.09 49.15 6.45
C SER A 63 -37.60 48.85 6.30
N ARG A 64 -36.81 49.03 7.36
CA ARG A 64 -35.38 48.73 7.41
C ARG A 64 -35.06 47.27 7.09
N ILE A 65 -35.89 46.33 7.53
CA ILE A 65 -35.66 44.89 7.29
C ILE A 65 -36.05 44.53 5.88
N HIS A 66 -37.17 45.04 5.38
CA HIS A 66 -37.56 44.83 3.98
C HIS A 66 -36.49 45.37 3.01
N GLU A 67 -35.95 46.57 3.27
CA GLU A 67 -34.85 47.13 2.49
C GLU A 67 -33.58 46.26 2.54
N ASN A 68 -33.16 45.82 3.73
CA ASN A 68 -31.98 44.95 3.87
C ASN A 68 -32.17 43.59 3.19
N VAL A 69 -33.35 42.99 3.32
CA VAL A 69 -33.69 41.71 2.68
C VAL A 69 -33.68 41.86 1.16
N ASP A 70 -34.20 42.97 0.62
CA ASP A 70 -34.20 43.24 -0.81
C ASP A 70 -32.78 43.45 -1.36
N VAL A 71 -31.94 44.21 -0.65
CA VAL A 71 -30.52 44.40 -1.02
C VAL A 71 -29.77 43.07 -1.01
N LEU A 72 -29.96 42.24 0.02
CA LEU A 72 -29.32 40.93 0.11
C LEU A 72 -29.82 39.95 -0.96
N THR A 73 -31.13 39.94 -1.21
CA THR A 73 -31.72 39.06 -2.23
C THR A 73 -31.19 39.42 -3.61
N LYS A 74 -31.15 40.72 -3.93
CA LYS A 74 -30.58 41.21 -5.19
C LYS A 74 -29.09 40.88 -5.32
N ALA A 75 -28.31 41.02 -4.25
CA ALA A 75 -26.90 40.64 -4.26
C ALA A 75 -26.68 39.14 -4.53
N VAL A 76 -27.57 38.26 -4.03
CA VAL A 76 -27.54 36.82 -4.33
C VAL A 76 -27.88 36.57 -5.81
N VAL A 77 -28.94 37.20 -6.33
CA VAL A 77 -29.36 37.05 -7.73
C VAL A 77 -28.30 37.56 -8.70
N ASP A 78 -27.72 38.73 -8.44
CA ASP A 78 -26.67 39.34 -9.25
C ASP A 78 -25.44 38.42 -9.40
N VAL A 79 -25.09 37.64 -8.37
CA VAL A 79 -23.99 36.67 -8.45
C VAL A 79 -24.30 35.55 -9.45
N PHE A 80 -25.52 35.02 -9.41
CA PHE A 80 -25.93 33.94 -10.31
C PHE A 80 -26.13 34.42 -11.75
N GLU A 81 -26.65 35.64 -11.94
CA GLU A 81 -26.76 36.26 -13.26
C GLU A 81 -25.40 36.54 -13.90
N ARG A 82 -24.42 37.03 -13.11
CA ARG A 82 -23.04 37.23 -13.61
C ARG A 82 -22.34 35.93 -13.95
N ARG A 83 -22.61 34.85 -13.20
CA ARG A 83 -21.99 33.53 -13.42
C ARG A 83 -22.62 32.79 -14.61
N MET A 84 -23.89 33.08 -14.94
CA MET A 84 -24.65 32.37 -15.98
C MET A 84 -25.47 33.33 -16.86
N PRO A 85 -24.83 34.13 -17.73
CA PRO A 85 -25.51 35.12 -18.57
C PRO A 85 -26.50 34.53 -19.59
N SER A 86 -26.39 33.24 -19.91
CA SER A 86 -27.27 32.52 -20.85
C SER A 86 -28.32 31.63 -20.16
N GLY A 87 -28.43 31.69 -18.82
CA GLY A 87 -29.21 30.77 -17.99
C GLY A 87 -28.47 29.46 -17.67
N GLY A 88 -29.02 28.68 -16.73
CA GLY A 88 -28.41 27.43 -16.25
C GLY A 88 -29.22 26.76 -15.14
N THR A 89 -28.72 25.62 -14.65
CA THR A 89 -29.30 24.88 -13.52
C THR A 89 -28.43 25.01 -12.28
N LEU A 90 -29.02 25.37 -11.14
CA LEU A 90 -28.36 25.52 -9.84
C LEU A 90 -28.83 24.44 -8.88
N HIS A 91 -27.93 23.93 -8.03
CA HIS A 91 -28.34 23.08 -6.93
C HIS A 91 -28.88 23.93 -5.77
N ILE A 92 -29.91 23.46 -5.07
CA ILE A 92 -30.51 24.22 -3.95
C ILE A 92 -29.52 24.54 -2.82
N GLU A 93 -28.50 23.69 -2.61
CA GLU A 93 -27.42 23.96 -1.65
C GLU A 93 -26.55 25.15 -2.06
N GLU A 94 -26.26 25.31 -3.36
CA GLU A 94 -25.46 26.43 -3.86
C GLU A 94 -26.15 27.78 -3.61
N ILE A 95 -27.49 27.80 -3.66
CA ILE A 95 -28.28 28.99 -3.34
C ILE A 95 -28.20 29.29 -1.84
N GLN A 96 -28.27 28.26 -0.99
CA GLN A 96 -28.15 28.44 0.47
C GLN A 96 -26.77 28.92 0.88
N ASP A 97 -25.71 28.36 0.29
CA ASP A 97 -24.33 28.80 0.54
C ASP A 97 -24.12 30.26 0.13
N GLN A 98 -24.74 30.71 -0.97
CA GLN A 98 -24.70 32.12 -1.34
C GLN A 98 -25.46 33.02 -0.38
N VAL A 99 -26.65 32.60 0.07
CA VAL A 99 -27.42 33.38 1.06
C VAL A 99 -26.61 33.57 2.34
N GLU A 100 -25.94 32.53 2.82
CA GLU A 100 -25.04 32.61 3.97
C GLU A 100 -23.87 33.56 3.73
N LEU A 101 -23.23 33.46 2.56
CA LEU A 101 -22.10 34.32 2.20
C LEU A 101 -22.50 35.81 2.15
N GLN A 102 -23.65 36.16 1.58
CA GLN A 102 -24.12 37.55 1.53
C GLN A 102 -24.50 38.07 2.93
N LEU A 103 -25.15 37.25 3.76
CA LEU A 103 -25.45 37.62 5.15
C LEU A 103 -24.18 37.87 5.97
N MET A 104 -23.10 37.11 5.72
CA MET A 104 -21.81 37.33 6.37
C MET A 104 -21.09 38.58 5.85
N ARG A 105 -21.13 38.85 4.54
CA ARG A 105 -20.48 40.02 3.91
C ARG A 105 -21.13 41.35 4.27
N SER A 106 -22.43 41.36 4.51
CA SER A 106 -23.19 42.54 4.94
C SER A 106 -23.20 42.73 6.46
N GLU A 107 -22.27 42.11 7.19
CA GLU A 107 -22.09 42.23 8.65
C GLU A 107 -23.29 41.79 9.51
N HIS A 108 -24.26 41.08 8.92
CA HIS A 108 -25.42 40.54 9.63
C HIS A 108 -25.10 39.22 10.36
N HIS A 109 -24.00 39.19 11.13
CA HIS A 109 -23.45 37.98 11.74
C HIS A 109 -24.43 37.20 12.64
N LYS A 110 -25.30 37.90 13.38
CA LYS A 110 -26.31 37.25 14.23
C LYS A 110 -27.39 36.52 13.41
N VAL A 111 -27.82 37.14 12.30
CA VAL A 111 -28.82 36.56 11.37
C VAL A 111 -28.20 35.41 10.58
N ALA A 112 -26.96 35.58 10.10
CA ALA A 112 -26.19 34.52 9.43
C ALA A 112 -26.06 33.27 10.32
N ARG A 113 -25.65 33.44 11.59
CA ARG A 113 -25.53 32.33 12.55
C ARG A 113 -26.86 31.62 12.79
N SER A 114 -27.96 32.38 12.94
CA SER A 114 -29.30 31.79 13.09
C SER A 114 -29.76 31.03 11.84
N TYR A 115 -29.41 31.51 10.65
CA TYR A 115 -29.71 30.86 9.38
C TYR A 115 -28.98 29.52 9.25
N VAL A 116 -27.67 29.49 9.54
CA VAL A 116 -26.83 28.28 9.51
C VAL A 116 -27.33 27.23 10.49
N LEU A 117 -27.61 27.62 11.74
CA LEU A 117 -28.12 26.70 12.76
C LEU A 117 -29.49 26.10 12.37
N TYR A 118 -30.38 26.90 11.78
CA TYR A 118 -31.67 26.41 11.28
C TYR A 118 -31.50 25.45 10.09
N ARG A 119 -30.56 25.74 9.18
CA ARG A 119 -30.24 24.87 8.04
C ARG A 119 -29.70 23.53 8.50
N GLU A 120 -28.78 23.54 9.47
CA GLU A 120 -28.14 22.35 10.02
C GLU A 120 -29.12 21.48 10.82
N ALA A 121 -29.96 22.08 11.67
CA ALA A 121 -31.02 21.37 12.38
C ALA A 121 -31.98 20.64 11.42
N ARG A 122 -32.40 21.32 10.35
CA ARG A 122 -33.24 20.71 9.31
C ARG A 122 -32.50 19.65 8.49
N LYS A 123 -31.18 19.76 8.32
CA LYS A 123 -30.36 18.73 7.65
C LYS A 123 -30.31 17.46 8.50
N LYS A 124 -30.17 17.62 9.82
CA LYS A 124 -30.13 16.53 10.79
C LYS A 124 -31.47 15.78 10.90
N GLU A 125 -32.59 16.50 11.00
CA GLU A 125 -33.94 15.90 10.99
C GLU A 125 -34.18 15.04 9.75
N ARG A 126 -33.64 15.44 8.59
CA ARG A 126 -33.79 14.68 7.34
C ARG A 126 -32.85 13.48 7.22
N SER A 127 -31.63 13.57 7.75
CA SER A 127 -30.72 12.40 7.80
C SER A 127 -31.24 11.31 8.74
N GLU A 128 -32.06 11.69 9.74
CA GLU A 128 -32.72 10.74 10.64
C GLU A 128 -33.96 10.07 9.99
N GLU A 129 -34.62 10.72 9.01
CA GLU A 129 -35.76 10.15 8.26
C GLU A 129 -35.35 9.24 7.07
N ASP A 130 -34.21 9.49 6.41
CA ASP A 130 -33.71 8.68 5.26
C ASP A 130 -32.86 7.46 5.69
N GLY A 131 -32.78 7.16 6.99
CA GLY A 131 -31.97 6.07 7.57
C GLY A 131 -32.55 4.66 7.41
N GLN A 132 -32.94 4.24 6.20
CA GLN A 132 -33.16 2.82 5.88
C GLN A 132 -32.59 2.51 4.50
N VAL A 133 -31.27 2.34 4.44
CA VAL A 133 -30.62 1.64 3.33
C VAL A 133 -30.67 0.15 3.63
N VAL A 134 -31.36 -0.59 2.77
CA VAL A 134 -31.48 -2.05 2.78
C VAL A 134 -30.08 -2.65 2.59
N ALA A 135 -29.55 -3.28 3.63
CA ALA A 135 -28.33 -4.10 3.55
C ALA A 135 -28.72 -5.50 3.08
N GLN A 136 -28.01 -6.03 2.07
CA GLN A 136 -28.02 -7.46 1.77
C GLN A 136 -27.06 -8.17 2.73
N ASP A 137 -27.58 -9.14 3.48
CA ASP A 137 -26.99 -9.68 4.71
C ASP A 137 -25.90 -10.77 4.51
N GLY A 138 -25.53 -11.12 3.27
CA GLY A 138 -24.59 -12.24 3.00
C GLY A 138 -23.11 -11.87 3.11
N GLU A 139 -22.61 -10.96 2.25
CA GLU A 139 -21.22 -10.48 2.25
C GLU A 139 -20.92 -9.53 3.43
N ASN A 140 -21.96 -8.87 3.94
CA ASN A 140 -21.84 -7.88 5.01
C ASN A 140 -21.40 -8.46 6.36
N ASP A 141 -21.69 -9.75 6.59
CA ASP A 141 -21.33 -10.44 7.84
C ASP A 141 -19.87 -10.92 7.82
N GLU A 142 -19.34 -11.32 6.66
CA GLU A 142 -17.97 -11.83 6.55
C GLU A 142 -16.94 -10.73 6.79
N ILE A 143 -17.05 -9.58 6.11
CA ILE A 143 -16.18 -8.42 6.30
C ILE A 143 -16.18 -7.98 7.77
N SER A 144 -17.39 -7.91 8.35
CA SER A 144 -17.57 -7.53 9.75
C SER A 144 -16.88 -8.50 10.71
N SER A 145 -16.93 -9.80 10.43
CA SER A 145 -16.29 -10.83 11.25
C SER A 145 -14.76 -10.76 11.19
N ILE A 146 -14.19 -10.55 10.00
CA ILE A 146 -12.75 -10.45 9.77
C ILE A 146 -12.19 -9.21 10.48
N VAL A 147 -12.83 -8.05 10.29
CA VAL A 147 -12.36 -6.80 10.91
C VAL A 147 -12.46 -6.85 12.43
N LYS A 148 -13.55 -7.40 12.98
CA LYS A 148 -13.70 -7.56 14.44
C LYS A 148 -12.59 -8.44 15.03
N ARG A 149 -12.27 -9.56 14.39
CA ARG A 149 -11.15 -10.44 14.79
C ARG A 149 -9.80 -9.73 14.66
N ALA A 150 -9.60 -8.98 13.59
CA ALA A 150 -8.35 -8.24 13.38
C ALA A 150 -8.13 -7.17 14.45
N CYS A 151 -9.18 -6.52 14.96
CA CYS A 151 -9.10 -5.51 16.01
C CYS A 151 -9.00 -6.09 17.45
N GLU A 152 -9.11 -7.41 17.63
CA GLU A 152 -9.18 -8.02 18.97
C GLU A 152 -7.89 -7.81 19.78
N GLY A 153 -8.02 -7.35 21.02
CA GLY A 153 -6.88 -7.15 21.93
C GLY A 153 -5.96 -5.97 21.57
N LEU A 154 -6.39 -5.05 20.71
CA LEU A 154 -5.67 -3.82 20.39
C LEU A 154 -6.40 -2.61 20.98
N GLU A 155 -5.64 -1.66 21.53
CA GLU A 155 -6.17 -0.42 22.09
C GLU A 155 -6.39 0.64 20.99
N ASP A 156 -7.38 1.51 21.20
CA ASP A 156 -7.69 2.66 20.34
C ASP A 156 -8.01 2.35 18.86
N VAL A 157 -8.35 1.10 18.54
CA VAL A 157 -8.82 0.70 17.20
C VAL A 157 -10.35 0.58 17.13
N GLY A 158 -10.97 1.40 16.30
CA GLY A 158 -12.40 1.37 16.02
C GLY A 158 -12.75 0.38 14.91
N SER A 159 -13.28 -0.81 15.26
CA SER A 159 -13.72 -1.81 14.27
C SER A 159 -14.89 -1.32 13.41
N GLN A 160 -15.85 -0.60 14.01
CA GLN A 160 -17.02 -0.06 13.32
C GLN A 160 -16.62 0.95 12.23
N GLN A 161 -15.71 1.87 12.57
CA GLN A 161 -15.21 2.89 11.66
C GLN A 161 -14.50 2.26 10.46
N LEU A 162 -13.68 1.23 10.69
CA LEU A 162 -12.99 0.54 9.62
C LEU A 162 -13.96 -0.25 8.72
N ILE A 163 -14.99 -0.89 9.29
CA ILE A 163 -16.03 -1.57 8.51
C ILE A 163 -16.76 -0.58 7.60
N GLU A 164 -17.12 0.60 8.10
CA GLU A 164 -17.77 1.65 7.31
C GLU A 164 -16.87 2.16 6.19
N GLU A 165 -15.57 2.38 6.46
CA GLU A 165 -14.60 2.80 5.45
C GLU A 165 -14.45 1.74 4.34
N ILE A 166 -14.33 0.46 4.70
CA ILE A 166 -14.24 -0.64 3.74
C ILE A 166 -15.52 -0.73 2.90
N ARG A 167 -16.69 -0.61 3.52
CA ARG A 167 -17.98 -0.63 2.82
C ARG A 167 -18.09 0.49 1.80
N ASN A 168 -17.67 1.70 2.16
CA ASN A 168 -17.67 2.85 1.26
C ASN A 168 -16.69 2.70 0.08
N ALA A 169 -15.61 1.95 0.27
CA ALA A 169 -14.63 1.64 -0.76
C ALA A 169 -15.01 0.42 -1.63
N SER A 170 -15.91 -0.44 -1.15
CA SER A 170 -16.39 -1.61 -1.87
C SER A 170 -17.55 -1.29 -2.83
N TYR A 171 -17.72 -2.09 -3.88
CA TYR A 171 -18.85 -2.00 -4.82
C TYR A 171 -19.38 -3.41 -5.13
N ASP A 172 -20.64 -3.46 -5.57
CA ASP A 172 -21.33 -4.73 -5.90
C ASP A 172 -20.67 -5.45 -7.09
N GLY A 173 -20.41 -6.75 -6.96
CA GLY A 173 -19.74 -7.57 -7.96
C GLY A 173 -18.21 -7.48 -7.99
N MET A 174 -17.58 -6.97 -6.93
CA MET A 174 -16.12 -7.00 -6.73
C MET A 174 -15.63 -8.44 -6.58
N SER A 175 -14.46 -8.78 -7.12
CA SER A 175 -13.89 -10.12 -6.94
C SER A 175 -13.37 -10.32 -5.50
N GLU A 176 -13.30 -11.57 -5.03
CA GLU A 176 -12.77 -11.88 -3.67
C GLU A 176 -11.35 -11.32 -3.49
N LYS A 177 -10.53 -11.33 -4.56
CA LYS A 177 -9.18 -10.78 -4.56
C LYS A 177 -9.18 -9.25 -4.46
N ASP A 178 -10.02 -8.58 -5.25
CA ASP A 178 -10.11 -7.12 -5.20
C ASP A 178 -10.68 -6.64 -3.85
N LEU A 179 -11.60 -7.40 -3.26
CA LEU A 179 -12.14 -7.14 -1.92
C LEU A 179 -11.04 -7.29 -0.86
N ALA A 180 -10.25 -8.35 -0.93
CA ALA A 180 -9.10 -8.59 -0.05
C ALA A 180 -8.08 -7.44 -0.10
N ASP A 181 -7.74 -6.95 -1.29
CA ASP A 181 -6.84 -5.80 -1.48
C ASP A 181 -7.47 -4.49 -0.96
N CYS A 182 -8.77 -4.28 -1.23
CA CYS A 182 -9.53 -3.13 -0.73
C CYS A 182 -9.52 -3.06 0.79
N MET A 183 -9.74 -4.19 1.49
CA MET A 183 -9.70 -4.26 2.95
C MET A 183 -8.34 -3.85 3.51
N VAL A 184 -7.24 -4.32 2.89
CA VAL A 184 -5.87 -3.98 3.32
C VAL A 184 -5.58 -2.50 3.09
N ILE A 185 -5.95 -1.95 1.93
CA ILE A 185 -5.73 -0.54 1.60
C ILE A 185 -6.50 0.37 2.56
N SER A 186 -7.79 0.08 2.81
CA SER A 186 -8.63 0.87 3.73
C SER A 186 -8.16 0.78 5.18
N ALA A 187 -7.65 -0.38 5.63
CA ALA A 187 -7.04 -0.50 6.95
C ALA A 187 -5.72 0.28 7.05
N ARG A 188 -4.92 0.29 5.97
CA ARG A 188 -3.62 0.98 5.93
C ARG A 188 -3.76 2.49 6.06
N THR A 189 -4.80 3.11 5.51
CA THR A 189 -5.02 4.57 5.63
C THR A 189 -5.29 4.99 7.08
N MET A 190 -5.79 4.08 7.92
CA MET A 190 -6.06 4.34 9.33
C MET A 190 -4.78 4.37 10.19
N VAL A 191 -3.66 3.83 9.69
CA VAL A 191 -2.36 3.83 10.39
C VAL A 191 -1.84 5.24 10.67
N GLU A 192 -2.17 6.22 9.82
CA GLU A 192 -1.80 7.62 10.03
C GLU A 192 -2.54 8.24 11.23
N LYS A 193 -3.75 7.76 11.54
CA LYS A 193 -4.54 8.23 12.69
C LYS A 193 -4.11 7.55 13.99
N GLU A 194 -3.88 6.24 13.94
CA GLU A 194 -3.50 5.43 15.10
C GLU A 194 -2.55 4.29 14.66
N PRO A 195 -1.31 4.22 15.18
CA PRO A 195 -0.32 3.21 14.77
C PRO A 195 -0.75 1.76 14.99
N ASN A 196 -1.62 1.47 15.98
CA ASN A 196 -2.12 0.11 16.22
C ASN A 196 -2.89 -0.48 15.02
N TYR A 197 -3.41 0.35 14.12
CA TYR A 197 -3.96 -0.12 12.85
C TYR A 197 -2.93 -0.86 11.99
N SER A 198 -1.62 -0.67 12.20
CA SER A 198 -0.58 -1.45 11.50
C SER A 198 -0.71 -2.95 11.78
N TYR A 199 -1.04 -3.33 13.01
CA TYR A 199 -1.31 -4.73 13.39
C TYR A 199 -2.66 -5.20 12.82
N VAL A 200 -3.68 -4.33 12.82
CA VAL A 200 -4.98 -4.65 12.20
C VAL A 200 -4.81 -4.94 10.70
N THR A 201 -4.08 -4.08 9.99
CA THR A 201 -3.77 -4.26 8.56
C THR A 201 -2.97 -5.54 8.33
N ALA A 202 -1.99 -5.85 9.19
CA ALA A 202 -1.25 -7.12 9.12
C ALA A 202 -2.15 -8.33 9.31
N ARG A 203 -3.10 -8.28 10.24
CA ARG A 203 -4.06 -9.37 10.51
C ARG A 203 -5.06 -9.58 9.38
N ILE A 204 -5.48 -8.52 8.71
CA ILE A 204 -6.30 -8.60 7.49
C ILE A 204 -5.49 -9.24 6.36
N LEU A 205 -4.25 -8.77 6.15
CA LEU A 205 -3.34 -9.36 5.15
C LEU A 205 -3.07 -10.85 5.46
N LEU A 206 -2.87 -11.21 6.72
CA LEU A 206 -2.70 -12.59 7.16
C LEU A 206 -3.90 -13.46 6.77
N ASN A 207 -5.13 -12.99 6.98
CA ASN A 207 -6.32 -13.73 6.57
C ASN A 207 -6.34 -14.01 5.06
N ASN A 208 -5.89 -13.06 4.25
CA ASN A 208 -5.80 -13.19 2.80
C ASN A 208 -4.72 -14.21 2.41
N ILE A 209 -3.53 -14.13 3.04
CA ILE A 209 -2.44 -15.10 2.87
C ILE A 209 -2.90 -16.50 3.24
N GLU A 210 -3.63 -16.65 4.34
CA GLU A 210 -4.18 -17.95 4.74
C GLU A 210 -5.17 -18.49 3.71
N ASN A 211 -6.05 -17.67 3.14
CA ASN A 211 -6.94 -18.13 2.06
C ASN A 211 -6.12 -18.63 0.86
N GLU A 212 -5.16 -17.83 0.39
CA GLU A 212 -4.30 -18.17 -0.76
C GLU A 212 -3.52 -19.47 -0.54
N VAL A 213 -2.90 -19.63 0.63
CA VAL A 213 -2.07 -20.80 0.95
C VAL A 213 -2.94 -22.05 1.14
N LEU A 214 -4.07 -21.94 1.83
CA LEU A 214 -4.96 -23.09 2.06
C LEU A 214 -5.57 -23.58 0.75
N ASP A 215 -5.98 -22.67 -0.14
CA ASP A 215 -6.51 -23.02 -1.46
C ASP A 215 -5.45 -23.72 -2.32
N PHE A 216 -4.22 -23.19 -2.35
CA PHE A 216 -3.13 -23.79 -3.12
C PHE A 216 -2.74 -25.19 -2.60
N LEU A 217 -2.78 -25.41 -1.28
CA LEU A 217 -2.45 -26.69 -0.65
C LEU A 217 -3.65 -27.63 -0.54
N GLU A 218 -4.81 -27.27 -1.08
CA GLU A 218 -6.05 -28.05 -1.01
C GLU A 218 -6.40 -28.42 0.47
N ILE A 219 -6.30 -27.44 1.37
CA ILE A 219 -6.67 -27.57 2.79
C ILE A 219 -8.04 -26.93 3.00
N ASP A 220 -8.94 -27.58 3.74
CA ASP A 220 -10.27 -27.03 4.02
C ASP A 220 -10.15 -25.74 4.86
N ARG A 221 -10.65 -24.61 4.32
CA ARG A 221 -10.68 -23.30 4.99
C ARG A 221 -11.37 -23.34 6.37
N LYS A 222 -12.22 -24.33 6.66
CA LYS A 222 -12.82 -24.54 8.00
C LYS A 222 -11.79 -24.70 9.11
N LEU A 223 -10.59 -25.18 8.78
CA LEU A 223 -9.48 -25.32 9.73
C LEU A 223 -9.00 -23.97 10.28
N LYS A 224 -9.37 -22.84 9.67
CA LYS A 224 -9.12 -21.50 10.27
C LYS A 224 -9.72 -21.34 11.68
N SER A 225 -10.74 -22.13 12.03
CA SER A 225 -11.30 -22.17 13.39
C SER A 225 -10.40 -22.87 14.41
N ASP A 226 -9.53 -23.78 13.96
CA ASP A 226 -8.55 -24.52 14.75
C ASP A 226 -7.16 -24.31 14.14
N ARG A 227 -6.60 -23.12 14.39
CA ARG A 227 -5.34 -22.65 13.80
C ARG A 227 -4.17 -23.61 14.07
N THR A 228 -4.14 -24.26 15.23
CA THR A 228 -3.10 -25.25 15.55
C THR A 228 -3.12 -26.42 14.56
N LYS A 229 -4.31 -26.98 14.27
CA LYS A 229 -4.44 -28.02 13.23
C LYS A 229 -4.14 -27.50 11.84
N MET A 230 -4.61 -26.29 11.51
CA MET A 230 -4.32 -25.63 10.24
C MET A 230 -2.81 -25.56 9.97
N TYR A 231 -2.05 -25.07 10.95
CA TYR A 231 -0.59 -24.96 10.84
C TYR A 231 0.11 -26.32 10.75
N SER A 232 -0.36 -27.33 11.49
CA SER A 232 0.20 -28.67 11.42
C SER A 232 0.01 -29.31 10.03
N GLU A 233 -1.18 -29.15 9.43
CA GLU A 233 -1.44 -29.66 8.08
C GLU A 233 -0.70 -28.84 7.02
N ALA A 234 -0.70 -27.51 7.14
CA ALA A 234 0.01 -26.60 6.23
C ALA A 234 1.51 -26.91 6.19
N LEU A 235 2.18 -27.08 7.35
CA LEU A 235 3.60 -27.43 7.42
C LEU A 235 3.92 -28.67 6.57
N THR A 236 3.16 -29.74 6.78
CA THR A 236 3.38 -31.02 6.10
C THR A 236 3.13 -30.91 4.60
N LYS A 237 2.04 -30.26 4.19
CA LYS A 237 1.70 -30.08 2.77
C LYS A 237 2.65 -29.12 2.05
N THR A 238 3.02 -27.99 2.66
CA THR A 238 4.01 -27.06 2.11
C THR A 238 5.33 -27.77 1.83
N PHE A 239 5.82 -28.61 2.76
CA PHE A 239 7.10 -29.30 2.57
C PHE A 239 7.00 -30.39 1.51
N ASN A 240 5.92 -31.16 1.49
CA ASN A 240 5.69 -32.15 0.44
C ASN A 240 5.64 -31.50 -0.95
N LYS A 241 4.88 -30.41 -1.09
CA LYS A 241 4.76 -29.70 -2.36
C LYS A 241 6.05 -29.01 -2.77
N GLY A 242 6.75 -28.36 -1.85
CA GLY A 242 8.04 -27.73 -2.13
C GLY A 242 9.13 -28.73 -2.52
N ILE A 243 9.09 -29.96 -1.98
CA ILE A 243 9.99 -31.05 -2.38
C ILE A 243 9.60 -31.64 -3.74
N GLU A 244 8.30 -31.80 -4.01
CA GLU A 244 7.76 -32.23 -5.31
C GLU A 244 8.19 -31.28 -6.43
N LEU A 245 8.09 -29.98 -6.19
CA LEU A 245 8.51 -28.92 -7.12
C LEU A 245 10.05 -28.74 -7.19
N GLY A 246 10.81 -29.47 -6.38
CA GLY A 246 12.28 -29.44 -6.37
C GLY A 246 12.91 -28.19 -5.75
N PHE A 247 12.12 -27.36 -5.06
CA PHE A 247 12.59 -26.15 -4.40
C PHE A 247 13.20 -26.44 -3.01
N LEU A 248 12.53 -27.28 -2.23
CA LEU A 248 12.95 -27.65 -0.87
C LEU A 248 13.87 -28.87 -0.84
N ASN A 249 14.76 -28.90 0.17
CA ASN A 249 15.65 -30.03 0.40
C ASN A 249 14.84 -31.23 0.94
N LYS A 250 15.11 -32.43 0.41
CA LYS A 250 14.49 -33.69 0.83
C LYS A 250 14.83 -34.06 2.27
N GLU A 251 15.99 -33.63 2.78
CA GLU A 251 16.43 -33.88 4.15
C GLU A 251 15.48 -33.26 5.20
N LEU A 252 14.65 -32.27 4.83
CA LEU A 252 13.61 -31.74 5.71
C LEU A 252 12.58 -32.80 6.13
N LYS A 253 12.44 -33.90 5.37
CA LYS A 253 11.57 -35.04 5.73
C LYS A 253 12.16 -35.96 6.79
N GLU A 254 13.43 -35.81 7.13
CA GLU A 254 14.08 -36.63 8.15
C GLU A 254 13.76 -36.15 9.58
N PHE A 255 13.15 -34.98 9.72
CA PHE A 255 12.66 -34.46 10.99
C PHE A 255 11.32 -35.10 11.38
N ASP A 256 11.04 -35.15 12.69
CA ASP A 256 9.72 -35.56 13.19
C ASP A 256 8.73 -34.40 13.02
N LEU A 257 8.04 -34.38 11.87
CA LEU A 257 7.07 -33.33 11.56
C LEU A 257 5.91 -33.25 12.56
N GLY A 258 5.58 -34.34 13.26
CA GLY A 258 4.55 -34.32 14.30
C GLY A 258 5.03 -33.61 15.57
N LYS A 259 6.29 -33.82 15.96
CA LYS A 259 6.91 -33.07 17.06
C LYS A 259 7.12 -31.60 16.69
N ILE A 260 7.56 -31.33 15.46
CA ILE A 260 7.79 -29.97 14.95
C ILE A 260 6.47 -29.20 14.85
N SER A 261 5.41 -29.79 14.30
CA SER A 261 4.13 -29.08 14.17
C SER A 261 3.53 -28.69 15.51
N ASN A 262 3.66 -29.55 16.53
CA ASN A 262 3.21 -29.24 17.89
C ASN A 262 4.01 -28.12 18.58
N SER A 263 5.18 -27.76 18.04
CA SER A 263 6.00 -26.66 18.57
C SER A 263 5.69 -25.30 17.95
N ILE A 264 4.90 -25.27 16.86
CA ILE A 264 4.48 -24.03 16.22
C ILE A 264 3.51 -23.31 17.15
N ASP A 265 3.75 -22.03 17.35
CA ASP A 265 2.91 -21.12 18.11
C ASP A 265 2.25 -20.12 17.14
N GLU A 266 1.01 -20.39 16.76
CA GLU A 266 0.26 -19.57 15.80
C GLU A 266 -0.04 -18.17 16.33
N SER A 267 -0.01 -17.95 17.65
CA SER A 267 -0.32 -16.65 18.24
C SER A 267 0.71 -15.60 17.85
N ARG A 268 1.92 -16.03 17.47
CA ARG A 268 3.02 -15.16 17.04
C ARG A 268 2.77 -14.49 15.69
N ASP A 269 1.79 -14.95 14.91
CA ASP A 269 1.35 -14.22 13.71
C ASP A 269 0.83 -12.82 14.05
N PHE A 270 0.24 -12.65 15.25
CA PHE A 270 -0.31 -11.39 15.70
C PHE A 270 0.76 -10.36 16.11
N ASN A 271 2.03 -10.76 16.16
CA ASN A 271 3.16 -9.87 16.44
C ASN A 271 3.63 -9.11 15.19
N PHE A 272 3.22 -9.52 13.98
CA PHE A 272 3.65 -8.85 12.76
C PHE A 272 3.00 -7.47 12.60
N THR A 273 3.82 -6.49 12.26
CA THR A 273 3.35 -5.22 11.67
C THR A 273 3.08 -5.39 10.18
N TYR A 274 2.28 -4.49 9.58
CA TYR A 274 1.93 -4.58 8.18
C TYR A 274 3.16 -4.62 7.26
N LEU A 275 4.14 -3.72 7.48
CA LEU A 275 5.37 -3.69 6.69
C LEU A 275 6.17 -4.99 6.80
N GLY A 276 6.20 -5.59 7.99
CA GLY A 276 6.90 -6.85 8.25
C GLY A 276 6.29 -7.99 7.45
N LEU A 277 4.97 -8.19 7.59
CA LEU A 277 4.27 -9.27 6.89
C LEU A 277 4.25 -9.07 5.37
N GLN A 278 4.00 -7.85 4.90
CA GLN A 278 4.06 -7.51 3.47
C GLN A 278 5.44 -7.82 2.88
N THR A 279 6.51 -7.46 3.61
CA THR A 279 7.88 -7.76 3.18
C THR A 279 8.12 -9.25 3.00
N LEU A 280 7.62 -10.08 3.93
CA LEU A 280 7.73 -11.53 3.85
C LEU A 280 6.92 -12.08 2.67
N TYR A 281 5.68 -11.64 2.51
CA TYR A 281 4.80 -12.06 1.42
C TYR A 281 5.35 -11.74 0.03
N ASP A 282 5.83 -10.51 -0.16
CA ASP A 282 6.30 -10.04 -1.46
C ASP A 282 7.55 -10.78 -1.92
N ARG A 283 8.43 -11.14 -0.96
CA ARG A 283 9.80 -11.51 -1.27
C ARG A 283 10.26 -12.85 -0.70
N TYR A 284 9.85 -13.25 0.49
CA TYR A 284 10.47 -14.36 1.23
C TYR A 284 9.67 -15.67 1.20
N PHE A 285 8.34 -15.60 1.19
CA PHE A 285 7.52 -16.81 1.12
C PHE A 285 7.72 -17.54 -0.19
N ILE A 286 7.66 -18.87 -0.13
CA ILE A 286 7.83 -19.70 -1.32
C ILE A 286 6.64 -19.49 -2.26
N THR A 287 6.95 -19.38 -3.56
CA THR A 287 5.97 -19.12 -4.62
C THR A 287 6.04 -20.21 -5.69
N SER A 288 4.90 -20.51 -6.30
CA SER A 288 4.75 -21.32 -7.52
C SER A 288 3.71 -20.65 -8.39
N ASP A 289 4.02 -20.40 -9.68
CA ASP A 289 3.11 -19.73 -10.62
C ASP A 289 2.46 -18.46 -10.04
N ASP A 290 3.29 -17.59 -9.47
CA ASP A 290 2.92 -16.33 -8.77
C ASP A 290 2.02 -16.48 -7.52
N THR A 291 1.70 -17.70 -7.11
CA THR A 291 0.91 -17.99 -5.90
C THR A 291 1.83 -18.38 -4.74
N ARG A 292 1.63 -17.78 -3.56
CA ARG A 292 2.37 -18.10 -2.34
C ARG A 292 1.71 -19.27 -1.63
N TYR A 293 2.52 -20.22 -1.16
CA TYR A 293 2.01 -21.44 -0.50
C TYR A 293 2.70 -21.74 0.84
N GLU A 294 3.18 -20.68 1.50
CA GLU A 294 3.85 -20.75 2.78
C GLU A 294 3.25 -19.75 3.77
N LEU A 295 2.87 -20.25 4.95
CA LEU A 295 2.38 -19.41 6.07
C LEU A 295 3.55 -18.84 6.89
N PRO A 296 3.36 -17.74 7.64
CA PRO A 296 4.44 -17.07 8.37
C PRO A 296 5.17 -17.98 9.37
N GLN A 297 4.46 -18.75 10.21
CA GLN A 297 5.15 -19.66 11.14
C GLN A 297 5.81 -20.85 10.43
N VAL A 298 5.24 -21.31 9.31
CA VAL A 298 5.84 -22.37 8.48
C VAL A 298 7.15 -21.87 7.85
N PHE A 299 7.18 -20.63 7.39
CA PHE A 299 8.38 -19.96 6.89
C PHE A 299 9.49 -19.94 7.95
N LEU A 300 9.18 -19.48 9.17
CA LEU A 300 10.17 -19.41 10.25
C LEU A 300 10.64 -20.81 10.67
N MET A 301 9.73 -21.79 10.69
CA MET A 301 10.06 -23.17 10.99
C MET A 301 10.95 -23.80 9.90
N ARG A 302 10.67 -23.55 8.61
CA ARG A 302 11.53 -23.99 7.51
C ARG A 302 12.95 -23.45 7.68
N VAL A 303 13.10 -22.18 8.03
CA VAL A 303 14.41 -21.58 8.26
C VAL A 303 15.12 -22.29 9.40
N ALA A 304 14.45 -22.46 10.54
CA ALA A 304 14.97 -23.13 11.72
C ALA A 304 15.42 -24.58 11.43
N MET A 305 14.56 -25.37 10.76
CA MET A 305 14.88 -26.74 10.35
C MET A 305 16.04 -26.77 9.35
N GLY A 306 16.06 -25.84 8.39
CA GLY A 306 17.15 -25.70 7.42
C GLY A 306 18.52 -25.47 8.06
N LEU A 307 18.57 -24.74 9.18
CA LEU A 307 19.79 -24.51 9.95
C LEU A 307 20.17 -25.72 10.82
N ALA A 308 19.18 -26.50 11.28
CA ALA A 308 19.38 -27.64 12.17
C ALA A 308 19.67 -28.98 11.46
N ILE A 309 19.72 -29.03 10.11
CA ILE A 309 19.88 -30.28 9.33
C ILE A 309 21.09 -31.11 9.77
N ASN A 310 22.19 -30.49 10.23
CA ASN A 310 23.40 -31.22 10.63
C ASN A 310 23.62 -31.26 12.14
N GLU A 311 22.61 -30.89 12.93
CA GLU A 311 22.68 -30.97 14.38
C GLU A 311 22.53 -32.41 14.88
N LYS A 312 23.08 -32.69 16.07
CA LYS A 312 22.99 -34.03 16.70
C LYS A 312 21.55 -34.37 17.11
N ASP A 313 20.84 -33.40 17.68
CA ASP A 313 19.42 -33.47 17.99
C ASP A 313 18.70 -32.42 17.13
N ARG A 314 18.42 -32.81 15.89
CA ARG A 314 17.89 -31.92 14.85
C ARG A 314 16.56 -31.31 15.28
N ASP A 315 15.65 -32.12 15.81
CA ASP A 315 14.32 -31.65 16.20
C ASP A 315 14.40 -30.65 17.35
N ALA A 316 15.19 -30.95 18.40
CA ALA A 316 15.31 -30.03 19.53
C ALA A 316 15.92 -28.68 19.12
N ARG A 317 16.94 -28.70 18.25
CA ARG A 317 17.59 -27.48 17.75
C ARG A 317 16.69 -26.68 16.80
N ALA A 318 15.91 -27.35 15.95
CA ALA A 318 14.92 -26.69 15.11
C ALA A 318 13.87 -25.95 15.96
N VAL A 319 13.37 -26.57 17.02
CA VAL A 319 12.41 -25.92 17.94
C VAL A 319 13.03 -24.71 18.66
N GLU A 320 14.27 -24.83 19.12
CA GLU A 320 15.01 -23.72 19.74
C GLU A 320 15.20 -22.55 18.77
N PHE A 321 15.68 -22.82 17.55
CA PHE A 321 15.88 -21.79 16.53
C PHE A 321 14.56 -21.16 16.09
N TYR A 322 13.50 -21.95 15.95
CA TYR A 322 12.16 -21.45 15.65
C TYR A 322 11.70 -20.47 16.73
N ASN A 323 11.82 -20.85 18.00
CA ASN A 323 11.40 -19.99 19.11
C ASN A 323 12.14 -18.65 19.13
N LEU A 324 13.43 -18.66 18.81
CA LEU A 324 14.25 -17.46 18.73
C LEU A 324 13.88 -16.56 17.53
N LEU A 325 13.54 -17.17 16.38
CA LEU A 325 13.15 -16.44 15.17
C LEU A 325 11.71 -15.89 15.24
N SER A 326 10.75 -16.67 15.75
CA SER A 326 9.33 -16.29 15.77
C SER A 326 8.93 -15.39 16.92
N SER A 327 9.75 -15.28 17.97
CA SER A 327 9.64 -14.24 18.99
C SER A 327 10.17 -12.88 18.52
N PHE A 328 10.90 -12.85 17.40
CA PHE A 328 11.66 -11.70 16.90
C PHE A 328 12.82 -11.24 17.81
N ASP A 329 13.22 -12.06 18.79
CA ASP A 329 14.40 -11.80 19.64
C ASP A 329 15.70 -11.75 18.83
N TYR A 330 15.78 -12.55 17.76
CA TYR A 330 16.83 -12.49 16.77
C TYR A 330 16.26 -12.78 15.38
N MET A 331 16.83 -12.13 14.38
CA MET A 331 16.48 -12.38 12.99
C MET A 331 17.73 -12.67 12.18
N SER A 332 17.73 -13.81 11.49
CA SER A 332 18.80 -14.20 10.59
C SER A 332 18.95 -13.22 9.43
N SER A 333 20.13 -13.21 8.81
CA SER A 333 20.38 -12.38 7.63
C SER A 333 19.46 -12.77 6.47
N THR A 334 19.21 -11.81 5.55
CA THR A 334 18.40 -12.03 4.35
C THR A 334 18.73 -13.33 3.58
N PRO A 335 19.98 -13.63 3.17
CA PRO A 335 20.27 -14.87 2.44
C PRO A 335 19.93 -16.13 3.24
N THR A 336 20.08 -16.08 4.56
CA THR A 336 19.70 -17.19 5.44
C THR A 336 18.19 -17.41 5.43
N LEU A 337 17.39 -16.35 5.59
CA LEU A 337 15.93 -16.43 5.56
C LEU A 337 15.39 -16.93 4.21
N PHE A 338 16.00 -16.47 3.11
CA PHE A 338 15.62 -16.88 1.76
C PHE A 338 15.92 -18.36 1.48
N ASN A 339 17.15 -18.80 1.81
CA ASN A 339 17.68 -20.04 1.24
C ASN A 339 17.69 -21.21 2.22
N SER A 340 17.45 -21.00 3.52
CA SER A 340 17.41 -22.09 4.49
C SER A 340 16.29 -23.09 4.17
N GLY A 341 16.62 -24.37 4.21
CA GLY A 341 15.69 -25.47 3.86
C GLY A 341 15.50 -25.70 2.35
N THR A 342 16.11 -24.88 1.49
CA THR A 342 16.06 -25.08 0.02
C THR A 342 17.11 -26.09 -0.46
N HIS A 343 16.98 -26.58 -1.69
CA HIS A 343 17.88 -27.59 -2.26
C HIS A 343 19.36 -27.15 -2.36
N ARG A 344 19.63 -25.84 -2.54
CA ARG A 344 20.99 -25.26 -2.58
C ARG A 344 21.06 -24.03 -1.68
N PRO A 345 21.26 -24.22 -0.36
CA PRO A 345 21.13 -23.14 0.59
C PRO A 345 22.36 -22.22 0.58
N GLN A 346 22.33 -21.14 -0.20
CA GLN A 346 23.32 -20.07 -0.13
C GLN A 346 23.02 -19.16 1.07
N LEU A 347 23.48 -19.56 2.26
CA LEU A 347 23.09 -18.92 3.52
C LEU A 347 23.82 -17.61 3.82
N SER A 348 24.97 -17.39 3.17
CA SER A 348 25.79 -16.19 3.29
C SER A 348 25.94 -15.53 1.93
N SER A 349 25.97 -14.20 1.90
CA SER A 349 26.07 -13.43 0.67
C SER A 349 27.09 -12.29 0.75
N CYS A 350 27.96 -12.23 1.75
CA CYS A 350 29.00 -11.20 1.85
C CYS A 350 30.38 -11.84 1.74
N TYR A 351 31.19 -11.37 0.78
CA TYR A 351 32.49 -11.95 0.50
C TYR A 351 33.57 -10.88 0.38
N LEU A 352 34.79 -11.25 0.77
CA LEU A 352 35.99 -10.44 0.61
C LEU A 352 37.00 -11.20 -0.24
N THR A 353 37.60 -10.53 -1.20
CA THR A 353 38.69 -11.08 -2.03
C THR A 353 39.83 -10.08 -2.14
N THR A 354 41.04 -10.57 -2.37
CA THR A 354 42.21 -9.76 -2.71
C THR A 354 42.65 -10.10 -4.13
N VAL A 355 42.92 -9.07 -4.93
CA VAL A 355 43.24 -9.22 -6.35
C VAL A 355 44.76 -9.27 -6.52
N PRO A 356 45.34 -10.36 -7.07
CA PRO A 356 46.78 -10.46 -7.30
C PRO A 356 47.25 -9.60 -8.49
N ASP A 357 48.53 -9.22 -8.52
CA ASP A 357 49.15 -8.40 -9.58
C ASP A 357 49.66 -9.20 -10.80
N ASP A 358 48.79 -10.05 -11.35
CA ASP A 358 49.04 -10.74 -12.60
C ASP A 358 47.75 -10.87 -13.42
N LEU A 359 47.87 -10.87 -14.75
CA LEU A 359 46.69 -10.80 -15.62
C LEU A 359 45.75 -12.00 -15.44
N SER A 360 46.30 -13.20 -15.22
CA SER A 360 45.49 -14.40 -15.02
C SER A 360 44.74 -14.33 -13.69
N GLY A 361 45.39 -13.86 -12.64
CA GLY A 361 44.80 -13.67 -11.33
C GLY A 361 43.77 -12.53 -11.29
N ILE A 362 43.99 -11.42 -11.99
CA ILE A 362 43.00 -10.32 -12.13
C ILE A 362 41.71 -10.83 -12.78
N TYR A 363 41.81 -11.52 -13.91
CA TYR A 363 40.63 -12.10 -14.57
C TYR A 363 40.03 -13.28 -13.80
N GLY A 364 40.85 -14.00 -13.03
CA GLY A 364 40.38 -14.98 -12.06
C GLY A 364 39.49 -14.36 -10.99
N ALA A 365 39.92 -13.25 -10.39
CA ALA A 365 39.12 -12.50 -9.41
C ALA A 365 37.81 -11.96 -10.02
N ILE A 366 37.83 -11.45 -11.25
CA ILE A 366 36.61 -11.02 -11.96
C ILE A 366 35.65 -12.19 -12.21
N ARG A 367 36.18 -13.36 -12.61
CA ARG A 367 35.37 -14.58 -12.75
C ARG A 367 34.75 -14.98 -11.41
N ASP A 368 35.52 -14.94 -10.33
CA ASP A 368 35.04 -15.32 -9.01
C ASP A 368 33.98 -14.32 -8.51
N ASN A 369 34.15 -13.01 -8.76
CA ASN A 369 33.13 -11.99 -8.52
C ASN A 369 31.81 -12.33 -9.25
N ALA A 370 31.88 -12.73 -10.53
CA ALA A 370 30.70 -13.12 -11.28
C ALA A 370 30.01 -14.36 -10.66
N LEU A 371 30.77 -15.38 -10.28
CA LEU A 371 30.22 -16.60 -9.69
C LEU A 371 29.58 -16.36 -8.32
N LEU A 372 30.21 -15.54 -7.47
CA LEU A 372 29.69 -15.18 -6.15
C LEU A 372 28.44 -14.29 -6.26
N SER A 373 28.37 -13.43 -7.28
CA SER A 373 27.22 -12.54 -7.54
C SER A 373 26.00 -13.25 -8.10
N LYS A 374 26.19 -14.41 -8.75
CA LYS A 374 25.11 -15.22 -9.34
C LYS A 374 23.95 -15.46 -8.38
N TRP A 375 24.25 -15.57 -7.08
CA TRP A 375 23.28 -15.81 -6.01
C TRP A 375 23.14 -14.62 -5.05
N ALA A 376 23.19 -13.40 -5.60
CA ALA A 376 23.02 -12.15 -4.87
C ALA A 376 24.11 -11.86 -3.80
N GLY A 377 25.34 -12.33 -4.04
CA GLY A 377 26.51 -11.96 -3.25
C GLY A 377 26.89 -10.47 -3.39
N GLY A 378 27.12 -9.79 -2.27
CA GLY A 378 27.86 -8.53 -2.19
C GLY A 378 29.36 -8.78 -1.99
N LEU A 379 30.17 -7.97 -2.65
CA LEU A 379 31.61 -8.22 -2.79
C LEU A 379 32.45 -7.01 -2.35
N GLY A 380 33.44 -7.25 -1.50
CA GLY A 380 34.55 -6.35 -1.24
C GLY A 380 35.82 -6.89 -1.91
N ASN A 381 36.44 -6.11 -2.77
CA ASN A 381 37.68 -6.49 -3.45
C ASN A 381 38.81 -5.54 -3.04
N ASP A 382 39.89 -6.09 -2.49
CA ASP A 382 41.14 -5.37 -2.30
C ASP A 382 41.93 -5.33 -3.62
N TRP A 383 42.13 -4.13 -4.15
CA TRP A 383 42.86 -3.88 -5.41
C TRP A 383 44.28 -3.36 -5.21
N THR A 384 44.73 -3.23 -3.95
CA THR A 384 45.99 -2.55 -3.59
C THR A 384 47.22 -3.20 -4.21
N ASN A 385 47.20 -4.52 -4.40
CA ASN A 385 48.34 -5.23 -4.96
C ASN A 385 48.56 -4.93 -6.45
N VAL A 386 47.51 -4.57 -7.20
CA VAL A 386 47.59 -4.39 -8.66
C VAL A 386 48.39 -3.13 -9.00
N ARG A 387 49.42 -3.28 -9.84
CA ARG A 387 50.36 -2.20 -10.12
C ARG A 387 49.72 -0.97 -10.77
N ALA A 388 50.15 0.20 -10.30
CA ALA A 388 49.69 1.50 -10.76
C ALA A 388 50.12 1.89 -12.19
N LEU A 389 49.54 2.99 -12.69
CA LEU A 389 49.85 3.62 -13.98
C LEU A 389 51.35 3.88 -14.14
N GLY A 390 51.89 3.56 -15.32
CA GLY A 390 53.30 3.79 -15.64
C GLY A 390 54.26 2.68 -15.19
N SER A 391 53.81 1.73 -14.36
CA SER A 391 54.59 0.58 -13.91
C SER A 391 55.05 -0.30 -15.09
N ARG A 392 56.29 -0.79 -15.05
CA ARG A 392 56.85 -1.63 -16.12
C ARG A 392 56.17 -3.01 -16.17
N ILE A 393 55.84 -3.48 -17.36
CA ILE A 393 55.33 -4.84 -17.59
C ILE A 393 56.42 -5.70 -18.25
N LYS A 394 56.86 -6.75 -17.55
CA LYS A 394 57.82 -7.73 -18.08
C LYS A 394 57.10 -8.59 -19.15
N GLY A 395 57.75 -8.81 -20.29
CA GLY A 395 57.20 -9.59 -21.41
C GLY A 395 56.68 -8.72 -22.55
N THR A 396 55.72 -7.82 -22.29
CA THR A 396 55.22 -6.88 -23.33
C THR A 396 56.15 -5.67 -23.53
N ASN A 397 57.09 -5.44 -22.61
CA ASN A 397 58.01 -4.31 -22.57
C ASN A 397 57.29 -2.93 -22.60
N GLY A 398 56.02 -2.90 -22.19
CA GLY A 398 55.19 -1.70 -22.08
C GLY A 398 55.05 -1.19 -20.64
N LYS A 399 54.14 -0.22 -20.48
CA LYS A 399 53.76 0.37 -19.19
C LYS A 399 52.30 0.05 -18.87
N SER A 400 52.01 -0.23 -17.60
CA SER A 400 50.67 -0.41 -17.06
C SER A 400 49.82 0.84 -17.25
N GLN A 401 48.52 0.65 -17.46
CA GLN A 401 47.51 1.70 -17.46
C GLN A 401 46.84 1.88 -16.08
N GLY A 402 47.37 1.21 -15.05
CA GLY A 402 46.85 1.27 -13.69
C GLY A 402 45.63 0.39 -13.46
N ILE A 403 44.98 0.58 -12.31
CA ILE A 403 43.84 -0.23 -11.87
C ILE A 403 42.53 0.12 -12.57
N VAL A 404 42.37 1.37 -13.03
CA VAL A 404 41.09 1.91 -13.51
C VAL A 404 40.48 1.12 -14.68
N PRO A 405 41.25 0.68 -15.71
CA PRO A 405 40.70 -0.15 -16.78
C PRO A 405 40.15 -1.50 -16.28
N PHE A 406 40.80 -2.13 -15.30
CA PHE A 406 40.32 -3.38 -14.71
C PHE A 406 39.09 -3.17 -13.83
N LEU A 407 39.05 -2.06 -13.08
CA LEU A 407 37.87 -1.64 -12.33
C LEU A 407 36.66 -1.38 -13.25
N LYS A 408 36.87 -0.87 -14.47
CA LYS A 408 35.80 -0.75 -15.48
C LYS A 408 35.26 -2.12 -15.91
N VAL A 409 36.12 -3.12 -16.12
CA VAL A 409 35.66 -4.50 -16.39
C VAL A 409 34.86 -5.06 -15.21
N SER A 410 35.31 -4.82 -13.98
CA SER A 410 34.60 -5.23 -12.77
C SER A 410 33.22 -4.54 -12.64
N ASN A 411 33.15 -3.24 -12.96
CA ASN A 411 31.90 -2.46 -13.02
C ASN A 411 30.89 -3.11 -13.97
N ASP A 412 31.31 -3.39 -15.20
CA ASP A 412 30.41 -3.94 -16.22
C ASP A 412 30.03 -5.40 -15.90
N THR A 413 30.89 -6.13 -15.19
CA THR A 413 30.58 -7.45 -14.63
C THR A 413 29.47 -7.35 -13.58
N ALA A 414 29.51 -6.36 -12.68
CA ALA A 414 28.46 -6.14 -11.69
C ALA A 414 27.10 -5.89 -12.35
N VAL A 415 27.09 -5.13 -13.45
CA VAL A 415 25.89 -4.86 -14.25
C VAL A 415 25.40 -6.12 -14.98
N ALA A 416 26.31 -6.91 -15.53
CA ALA A 416 25.96 -8.13 -16.26
C ALA A 416 25.37 -9.21 -15.34
N VAL A 417 25.87 -9.34 -14.11
CA VAL A 417 25.46 -10.40 -13.16
C VAL A 417 24.43 -9.88 -12.15
N ASN A 418 23.44 -9.12 -12.64
CA ASN A 418 22.36 -8.58 -11.83
C ASN A 418 21.40 -9.68 -11.32
N GLN A 419 21.73 -10.24 -10.15
CA GLN A 419 20.94 -11.05 -9.19
C GLN A 419 19.62 -11.67 -9.70
N GLY A 420 19.64 -12.41 -10.81
CA GLY A 420 18.45 -13.06 -11.37
C GLY A 420 17.26 -12.11 -11.60
N GLY A 421 17.53 -10.82 -11.85
CA GLY A 421 16.51 -9.80 -12.08
C GLY A 421 15.83 -9.18 -10.84
N LYS A 422 16.13 -9.63 -9.61
CA LYS A 422 15.44 -9.16 -8.39
C LYS A 422 16.10 -7.96 -7.68
N ARG A 423 17.44 -7.78 -7.77
CA ARG A 423 18.17 -6.64 -7.19
C ARG A 423 19.52 -6.41 -7.90
N LYS A 424 20.08 -5.20 -7.83
CA LYS A 424 21.38 -4.87 -8.45
C LYS A 424 22.55 -5.47 -7.66
N GLY A 425 23.51 -6.11 -8.33
CA GLY A 425 24.79 -6.54 -7.75
C GLY A 425 25.52 -5.35 -7.11
N ALA A 426 26.13 -5.54 -5.94
CA ALA A 426 26.82 -4.46 -5.21
C ALA A 426 28.28 -4.87 -4.95
N PHE A 427 29.20 -4.23 -5.67
CA PHE A 427 30.64 -4.47 -5.56
C PHE A 427 31.29 -3.23 -4.94
N CYS A 428 32.28 -3.42 -4.08
CA CYS A 428 33.07 -2.36 -3.50
C CYS A 428 34.56 -2.64 -3.73
N ALA A 429 35.24 -1.75 -4.45
CA ALA A 429 36.69 -1.78 -4.59
C ALA A 429 37.32 -1.03 -3.41
N TYR A 430 38.34 -1.63 -2.79
CA TYR A 430 39.17 -1.04 -1.75
C TYR A 430 40.57 -0.76 -2.30
N LEU A 431 41.13 0.38 -1.93
CA LEU A 431 42.49 0.78 -2.32
C LEU A 431 43.19 1.52 -1.19
N GLU A 432 44.45 1.16 -0.91
CA GLU A 432 45.26 1.88 0.07
C GLU A 432 45.61 3.31 -0.36
N CYS A 433 45.64 4.23 0.61
CA CYS A 433 45.74 5.67 0.33
C CYS A 433 47.08 6.10 -0.29
N TRP A 434 48.15 5.30 -0.14
CA TRP A 434 49.46 5.56 -0.73
C TRP A 434 49.60 5.00 -2.15
N HIS A 435 48.60 4.26 -2.64
CA HIS A 435 48.64 3.71 -3.99
C HIS A 435 48.73 4.83 -5.04
N LEU A 436 49.61 4.71 -6.02
CA LEU A 436 49.88 5.79 -6.98
C LEU A 436 48.65 6.19 -7.83
N ASP A 437 47.68 5.29 -8.02
CA ASP A 437 46.43 5.58 -8.72
C ASP A 437 45.32 6.18 -7.81
N VAL A 438 45.61 6.51 -6.53
CA VAL A 438 44.59 6.91 -5.55
C VAL A 438 43.79 8.15 -5.99
N GLU A 439 44.41 9.14 -6.60
CA GLU A 439 43.73 10.35 -7.06
C GLU A 439 42.70 10.04 -8.16
N GLU A 440 43.07 9.15 -9.09
CA GLU A 440 42.16 8.69 -10.13
C GLU A 440 41.04 7.81 -9.55
N PHE A 441 41.34 7.03 -8.52
CA PHE A 441 40.40 6.16 -7.81
C PHE A 441 39.30 6.95 -7.08
N LEU A 442 39.66 8.06 -6.41
CA LEU A 442 38.72 8.95 -5.72
C LEU A 442 37.68 9.57 -6.67
N ASP A 443 38.04 9.72 -7.95
CA ASP A 443 37.22 10.36 -8.98
C ASP A 443 36.30 9.39 -9.74
N LEU A 444 36.38 8.08 -9.49
CA LEU A 444 35.67 7.04 -10.25
C LEU A 444 34.14 7.19 -10.26
N ARG A 445 33.57 7.86 -9.26
CA ARG A 445 32.12 8.06 -9.09
C ARG A 445 31.61 9.44 -9.47
N LYS A 446 32.47 10.35 -9.96
CA LYS A 446 32.04 11.69 -10.39
C LYS A 446 31.09 11.58 -11.59
N ASN A 447 30.03 12.40 -11.58
CA ASN A 447 29.01 12.45 -12.65
C ASN A 447 29.53 13.04 -13.98
N THR A 448 30.65 13.77 -13.95
CA THR A 448 31.26 14.42 -15.12
C THR A 448 32.72 14.00 -15.30
N GLY A 449 33.22 14.14 -16.53
CA GLY A 449 34.58 13.76 -16.93
C GLY A 449 34.58 12.69 -18.02
N ASP A 450 35.75 12.09 -18.27
CA ASP A 450 35.90 11.01 -19.25
C ASP A 450 35.31 9.70 -18.70
N ASP A 451 34.27 9.17 -19.36
CA ASP A 451 33.56 7.95 -18.97
C ASP A 451 34.46 6.71 -18.93
N ARG A 452 35.54 6.70 -19.73
CA ARG A 452 36.55 5.63 -19.72
C ARG A 452 37.23 5.49 -18.36
N ARG A 453 37.15 6.53 -17.53
CA ARG A 453 37.74 6.63 -16.19
C ARG A 453 36.67 6.72 -15.10
N ARG A 454 35.49 6.14 -15.33
CA ARG A 454 34.36 6.12 -14.40
C ARG A 454 33.80 4.71 -14.21
N THR A 455 33.36 4.42 -12.99
CA THR A 455 32.69 3.17 -12.59
C THR A 455 31.45 3.50 -11.78
N HIS A 456 30.36 3.87 -12.46
CA HIS A 456 29.14 4.35 -11.82
C HIS A 456 28.36 3.28 -11.04
N ASP A 457 28.56 2.01 -11.38
CA ASP A 457 27.83 0.87 -10.81
C ASP A 457 28.60 0.12 -9.73
N MET A 458 29.83 0.53 -9.45
CA MET A 458 30.68 -0.04 -8.40
C MET A 458 30.94 0.98 -7.29
N ASN A 459 30.92 0.56 -6.03
CA ASN A 459 31.32 1.39 -4.89
C ASN A 459 32.85 1.42 -4.73
N THR A 460 33.36 2.46 -4.09
CA THR A 460 34.78 2.62 -3.78
C THR A 460 34.96 2.94 -2.31
N ALA A 461 36.05 2.46 -1.73
CA ALA A 461 36.43 2.72 -0.34
C ALA A 461 37.95 2.88 -0.22
N ASN A 462 38.38 3.84 0.59
CA ASN A 462 39.79 4.02 0.92
C ASN A 462 40.17 3.10 2.09
N TRP A 463 41.27 2.37 1.94
CA TRP A 463 41.90 1.63 3.03
C TRP A 463 43.01 2.50 3.63
N ILE A 464 42.73 3.11 4.77
CA ILE A 464 43.58 4.16 5.33
C ILE A 464 44.42 3.54 6.47
N PRO A 465 45.76 3.45 6.34
CA PRO A 465 46.64 3.09 7.44
C PRO A 465 46.68 4.23 8.47
N ASP A 466 47.05 3.90 9.71
CA ASP A 466 47.09 4.87 10.83
C ASP A 466 48.15 5.99 10.67
N LEU A 467 49.25 5.72 9.95
CA LEU A 467 50.33 6.68 9.68
C LEU A 467 49.91 7.71 8.64
#